data_AF-A0A6F8YGE5-F1
#
_entry.id   AF-A0A6F8YGE5-F1
#
_cell.length_a   1.000
_cell.length_b   1.000
_cell.length_c   1.000
_cell.angle_alpha   90.00
_cell.angle_beta   90.00
_cell.angle_gamma   90.00
#
_symmetry.space_group_name_H-M   'P 1'
#
loop_
_entity.id
_entity.type
_entity.pdbx_description
1 polymer ?
#
loop_
_entity_poly.entity_id
_entity_poly.type
_entity_poly.pdbx_seq_one_letter_code
_entity_poly.pdbx_strand_id
1 'polypeptide(L)'
;MTATRAAAPDPVRRPPAVRALVVLLVVTAAATVAVEALNWWYAEEQGFGLAVRTGWAMLRALGFLILVWHVRRGRAGAKPFGLILAVTTVFAVGRLLVPRDGLPALPGVLGFAGLAALCAAVVLLLYRSPALGDYLVRHPGRLVVDRKGISWQEAAPRRPQVTGWLLTARVAAFTYAPLMLVPCLVSIGAIPDHGPLALSAVVLWFLVAVGVSYAVLLATFFLLRGRRWAGGLMWGITALVLLVDLPLCWWLLGGDGLIRDGAPLVVAAALTHYSIGRAR
;
A
#
# COMPACT_ATOMS: atom_id res chain seq x y z
N MET A 1 4.98 -49.90 -34.89
CA MET A 1 5.46 -48.55 -34.54
C MET A 1 4.49 -47.96 -33.53
N THR A 2 4.88 -47.99 -32.26
CA THR A 2 4.12 -47.54 -31.10
C THR A 2 4.11 -46.02 -31.05
N ALA A 3 2.91 -45.43 -31.14
CA ALA A 3 2.71 -43.99 -31.01
C ALA A 3 3.06 -43.55 -29.59
N THR A 4 4.13 -42.78 -29.44
CA THR A 4 4.49 -42.09 -28.20
C THR A 4 3.42 -41.03 -27.92
N ARG A 5 2.54 -41.32 -26.96
CA ARG A 5 1.52 -40.41 -26.46
C ARG A 5 2.23 -39.23 -25.78
N ALA A 6 2.24 -38.07 -26.42
CA ALA A 6 2.76 -36.84 -25.83
C ALA A 6 1.97 -36.56 -24.54
N ALA A 7 2.65 -36.51 -23.41
CA ALA A 7 2.06 -36.17 -22.13
C ALA A 7 1.42 -34.77 -22.23
N ALA A 8 0.15 -34.67 -21.86
CA ALA A 8 -0.53 -33.39 -21.73
C ALA A 8 0.25 -32.53 -20.71
N PRO A 9 0.47 -31.22 -20.98
CA PRO A 9 1.13 -30.35 -20.02
C PRO A 9 0.31 -30.28 -18.73
N ASP A 10 0.94 -30.64 -17.63
CA ASP A 10 0.39 -30.61 -16.27
C ASP A 10 -0.25 -29.24 -15.99
N PRO A 11 -1.49 -29.16 -15.45
CA PRO A 11 -2.09 -27.89 -15.09
C PRO A 11 -1.18 -27.17 -14.10
N VAL A 12 -0.65 -26.02 -14.50
CA VAL A 12 0.36 -25.20 -13.80
C VAL A 12 0.10 -25.19 -12.29
N ARG A 13 0.80 -26.06 -11.55
CA ARG A 13 0.68 -26.14 -10.09
C ARG A 13 1.20 -24.82 -9.53
N ARG A 14 0.30 -24.06 -8.88
CA ARG A 14 0.71 -22.84 -8.17
C ARG A 14 1.74 -23.22 -7.11
N PRO A 15 2.89 -22.51 -7.01
CA PRO A 15 3.86 -22.79 -5.98
C PRO A 15 3.22 -22.77 -4.59
N PRO A 16 3.61 -23.64 -3.65
CA PRO A 16 3.05 -23.68 -2.30
C PRO A 16 3.24 -22.33 -1.58
N ALA A 17 4.33 -21.61 -1.86
CA ALA A 17 4.58 -20.26 -1.36
C ALA A 17 3.50 -19.24 -1.78
N VAL A 18 2.92 -19.37 -2.98
CA VAL A 18 1.81 -18.52 -3.44
C VAL A 18 0.54 -18.80 -2.64
N ARG A 19 0.25 -20.08 -2.36
CA ARG A 19 -0.89 -20.46 -1.52
C ARG A 19 -0.72 -19.94 -0.09
N ALA A 20 0.46 -20.12 0.48
CA ALA A 20 0.80 -19.61 1.82
C ALA A 20 0.64 -18.08 1.89
N LEU A 21 1.16 -17.35 0.90
CA LEU A 21 1.00 -15.89 0.83
C LEU A 21 -0.48 -15.49 0.71
N VAL A 22 -1.27 -16.16 -0.12
CA VAL A 22 -2.70 -15.87 -0.26
C VAL A 22 -3.45 -16.09 1.06
N VAL A 23 -3.17 -17.20 1.76
CA VAL A 23 -3.77 -17.47 3.08
C VAL A 23 -3.36 -16.37 4.06
N LEU A 24 -2.08 -16.04 4.12
CA LEU A 24 -1.55 -15.02 5.02
C LEU A 24 -2.20 -13.64 4.76
N LEU A 25 -2.39 -13.26 3.50
CA LEU A 25 -3.08 -12.02 3.12
C LEU A 25 -4.55 -12.00 3.54
N VAL A 26 -5.27 -13.12 3.37
CA VAL A 26 -6.66 -13.25 3.83
C VAL A 26 -6.75 -13.17 5.35
N VAL A 27 -5.84 -13.86 6.06
CA VAL A 27 -5.75 -13.80 7.52
C VAL A 27 -5.43 -12.37 7.99
N THR A 28 -4.52 -11.66 7.30
CA THR A 28 -4.19 -10.26 7.62
C THR A 28 -5.40 -9.35 7.42
N ALA A 29 -6.17 -9.53 6.34
CA ALA A 29 -7.40 -8.78 6.11
C ALA A 29 -8.43 -9.04 7.22
N ALA A 30 -8.67 -10.32 7.57
CA ALA A 30 -9.60 -10.70 8.63
C ALA A 30 -9.15 -10.15 10.00
N ALA A 31 -7.86 -10.26 10.33
CA ALA A 31 -7.30 -9.70 11.55
C ALA A 31 -7.44 -8.16 11.61
N THR A 32 -7.26 -7.48 10.48
CA THR A 32 -7.44 -6.02 10.40
C THR A 32 -8.88 -5.64 10.73
N VAL A 33 -9.86 -6.36 10.18
CA VAL A 33 -11.29 -6.13 10.48
C VAL A 33 -11.61 -6.45 11.93
N ALA A 34 -11.11 -7.57 12.47
CA ALA A 34 -11.36 -7.98 13.85
C ALA A 34 -10.80 -6.96 14.85
N VAL A 35 -9.57 -6.49 14.63
CA VAL A 35 -8.94 -5.47 15.48
C VAL A 35 -9.66 -4.13 15.37
N GLU A 36 -10.14 -3.76 14.18
CA GLU A 36 -10.94 -2.54 14.02
C GLU A 36 -12.30 -2.65 14.73
N ALA A 37 -12.97 -3.79 14.64
CA ALA A 37 -14.23 -4.05 15.34
C ALA A 37 -14.05 -4.02 16.87
N LEU A 38 -12.96 -4.60 17.35
CA LEU A 38 -12.58 -4.52 18.77
C LEU A 38 -12.36 -3.07 19.19
N ASN A 39 -11.60 -2.30 18.40
CA ASN A 39 -11.37 -0.89 18.68
C ASN A 39 -12.67 -0.07 18.66
N TRP A 40 -13.60 -0.37 17.75
CA TRP A 40 -14.91 0.27 17.72
C TRP A 40 -15.72 -0.02 18.99
N TRP A 41 -15.67 -1.26 19.49
CA TRP A 41 -16.38 -1.66 20.71
C TRP A 41 -15.83 -0.98 21.98
N TYR A 42 -14.52 -0.78 22.05
CA TYR A 42 -13.86 -0.13 23.20
C TYR A 42 -13.79 1.39 23.09
N ALA A 43 -14.25 2.00 22.00
CA ALA A 43 -14.23 3.45 21.84
C ALA A 43 -15.39 4.09 22.60
N GLU A 44 -15.09 4.79 23.70
CA GLU A 44 -16.08 5.53 24.49
C GLU A 44 -16.63 6.76 23.75
N GLU A 45 -15.85 7.35 22.83
CA GLU A 45 -16.27 8.47 21.98
C GLU A 45 -16.47 8.03 20.52
N GLN A 46 -17.74 7.93 20.09
CA GLN A 46 -18.13 7.61 18.71
C GLN A 46 -18.14 8.87 17.81
N GLY A 47 -16.98 9.54 17.69
CA GLY A 47 -16.83 10.76 16.89
C GLY A 47 -16.66 10.52 15.39
N PHE A 48 -16.85 11.58 14.59
CA PHE A 48 -16.67 11.56 13.12
C PHE A 48 -15.28 11.05 12.69
N GLY A 49 -14.23 11.42 13.43
CA GLY A 49 -12.87 10.95 13.18
C GLY A 49 -12.68 9.44 13.36
N LEU A 50 -13.47 8.79 14.22
CA LEU A 50 -13.47 7.33 14.37
C LEU A 50 -14.08 6.69 13.12
N ALA A 51 -15.22 7.19 12.65
CA ALA A 51 -15.90 6.69 11.45
C ALA A 51 -15.01 6.76 10.20
N VAL A 52 -14.33 7.89 9.97
CA VAL A 52 -13.38 8.05 8.84
C VAL A 52 -12.24 7.03 8.94
N ARG A 53 -11.66 6.86 10.13
CA ARG A 53 -10.56 5.91 10.37
C ARG A 53 -10.99 4.46 10.21
N THR A 54 -12.18 4.10 10.67
CA THR A 54 -12.76 2.76 10.48
C THR A 54 -13.06 2.50 9.01
N GLY A 55 -13.61 3.47 8.28
CA GLY A 55 -13.76 3.40 6.82
C GLY A 55 -12.42 3.16 6.12
N TRP A 56 -11.36 3.86 6.57
CA TRP A 56 -10.01 3.66 6.05
C TRP A 56 -9.43 2.28 6.37
N ALA A 57 -9.69 1.76 7.57
CA ALA A 57 -9.31 0.39 7.94
C ALA A 57 -10.00 -0.66 7.06
N MET A 58 -11.29 -0.47 6.74
CA MET A 58 -12.01 -1.32 5.79
C MET A 58 -11.41 -1.24 4.39
N LEU A 59 -11.00 -0.05 3.94
CA LEU A 59 -10.32 0.11 2.64
C LEU A 59 -8.95 -0.61 2.62
N ARG A 60 -8.20 -0.62 3.73
CA ARG A 60 -6.96 -1.41 3.85
C ARG A 60 -7.24 -2.91 3.79
N ALA A 61 -8.27 -3.40 4.47
CA ALA A 61 -8.70 -4.80 4.37
C ALA A 61 -9.05 -5.17 2.92
N LEU A 62 -9.78 -4.30 2.21
CA LEU A 62 -10.03 -4.45 0.77
C LEU A 62 -8.73 -4.44 -0.04
N GLY A 63 -7.76 -3.59 0.32
CA GLY A 63 -6.42 -3.55 -0.27
C GLY A 63 -5.71 -4.90 -0.19
N PHE A 64 -5.77 -5.59 0.96
CA PHE A 64 -5.22 -6.94 1.11
C PHE A 64 -5.93 -7.97 0.20
N LEU A 65 -7.25 -7.85 0.01
CA LEU A 65 -8.00 -8.71 -0.93
C LEU A 65 -7.65 -8.42 -2.39
N ILE A 66 -7.47 -7.15 -2.75
CA ILE A 66 -6.97 -6.75 -4.08
C ILE A 66 -5.55 -7.29 -4.28
N LEU A 67 -4.71 -7.29 -3.24
CA LEU A 67 -3.38 -7.87 -3.30
C LEU A 67 -3.42 -9.38 -3.53
N VAL A 68 -4.37 -10.12 -2.93
CA VAL A 68 -4.62 -11.54 -3.25
C VAL A 68 -4.90 -11.73 -4.73
N TRP A 69 -5.73 -10.88 -5.33
CA TRP A 69 -6.00 -10.91 -6.77
C TRP A 69 -4.75 -10.61 -7.61
N HIS A 70 -3.96 -9.61 -7.22
CA HIS A 70 -2.69 -9.27 -7.88
C HIS A 70 -1.66 -10.41 -7.81
N VAL A 71 -1.52 -11.04 -6.65
CA VAL A 71 -0.65 -12.21 -6.44
C VAL A 71 -1.13 -13.37 -7.30
N ARG A 72 -2.42 -13.71 -7.27
CA ARG A 72 -2.99 -14.80 -8.11
C ARG A 72 -2.82 -14.58 -9.61
N ARG A 73 -2.72 -13.32 -10.05
CA ARG A 73 -2.46 -12.94 -11.45
C ARG A 73 -0.98 -12.78 -11.80
N GLY A 74 -0.05 -13.07 -10.88
CA GLY A 74 1.39 -12.99 -11.15
C GLY A 74 1.86 -11.57 -11.50
N ARG A 75 1.31 -10.54 -10.85
CA ARG A 75 1.63 -9.13 -11.19
C ARG A 75 2.86 -8.65 -10.42
N ALA A 76 3.86 -8.14 -11.13
CA ALA A 76 5.09 -7.58 -10.52
C ALA A 76 4.82 -6.44 -9.51
N GLY A 77 3.73 -5.70 -9.68
CA GLY A 77 3.30 -4.65 -8.74
C GLY A 77 2.82 -5.16 -7.37
N ALA A 78 2.67 -6.47 -7.17
CA ALA A 78 2.24 -7.04 -5.88
C ALA A 78 3.26 -6.79 -4.76
N LYS A 79 4.58 -6.84 -5.05
CA LYS A 79 5.63 -6.61 -4.04
C LYS A 79 5.58 -5.20 -3.42
N PRO A 80 5.62 -4.11 -4.21
CA PRO A 80 5.58 -2.78 -3.63
C PRO A 80 4.22 -2.46 -3.00
N PHE A 81 3.11 -2.93 -3.60
CA PHE A 81 1.78 -2.74 -3.03
C PHE A 81 1.62 -3.41 -1.67
N GLY A 82 2.12 -4.65 -1.52
CA GLY A 82 2.10 -5.36 -0.24
C GLY A 82 2.97 -4.72 0.83
N LEU A 83 4.15 -4.20 0.47
CA LEU A 83 5.01 -3.47 1.42
C LEU A 83 4.30 -2.24 1.99
N ILE A 84 3.71 -1.43 1.12
CA ILE A 84 2.99 -0.22 1.51
C ILE A 84 1.79 -0.55 2.39
N LEU A 85 0.97 -1.52 1.99
CA LEU A 85 -0.19 -1.94 2.79
C LEU A 85 0.24 -2.46 4.16
N ALA A 86 1.34 -3.22 4.24
CA ALA A 86 1.87 -3.70 5.50
C ALA A 86 2.34 -2.55 6.40
N VAL A 87 3.17 -1.64 5.89
CA VAL A 87 3.72 -0.50 6.65
C VAL A 87 2.59 0.41 7.15
N THR A 88 1.70 0.83 6.24
CA THR A 88 0.56 1.70 6.60
C THR A 88 -0.36 1.02 7.61
N THR A 89 -0.48 -0.32 7.57
CA THR A 89 -1.26 -1.08 8.55
C THR A 89 -0.61 -1.09 9.92
N VAL A 90 0.71 -1.30 10.01
CA VAL A 90 1.43 -1.27 11.30
C VAL A 90 1.28 0.10 11.97
N PHE A 91 1.48 1.19 11.23
CA PHE A 91 1.32 2.54 11.79
C PHE A 91 -0.13 2.85 12.20
N ALA A 92 -1.11 2.45 11.37
CA ALA A 92 -2.51 2.67 11.70
C ALA A 92 -2.95 1.91 12.97
N VAL A 93 -2.43 0.70 13.17
CA VAL A 93 -2.72 -0.14 14.35
C VAL A 93 -1.90 0.33 15.56
N GLY A 94 -0.82 1.08 15.35
CA GLY A 94 -0.01 1.70 16.42
C GLY A 94 -0.82 2.56 17.40
N ARG A 95 -2.01 3.04 17.02
CA ARG A 95 -2.95 3.70 17.94
C ARG A 95 -3.33 2.86 19.16
N LEU A 96 -3.30 1.52 19.05
CA LEU A 96 -3.64 0.60 20.14
C LEU A 96 -2.57 0.56 21.24
N LEU A 97 -1.36 1.03 20.93
CA LEU A 97 -0.24 1.09 21.87
C LEU A 97 -0.19 2.41 22.65
N VAL A 98 -0.85 3.47 22.16
CA VAL A 98 -0.83 4.77 22.83
C VAL A 98 -1.72 4.68 24.07
N PRO A 99 -1.15 4.77 25.28
CA PRO A 99 -1.93 4.67 26.50
C PRO A 99 -2.76 5.93 26.69
N ARG A 100 -4.06 5.78 26.90
CA ARG A 100 -4.98 6.90 27.17
C ARG A 100 -5.07 7.20 28.67
N ASP A 101 -5.02 6.16 29.52
CA ASP A 101 -4.98 6.27 30.98
C ASP A 101 -4.08 5.16 31.58
N GLY A 102 -2.76 5.38 31.65
CA GLY A 102 -1.84 4.43 32.28
C GLY A 102 -1.24 3.37 31.34
N LEU A 103 -1.43 2.07 31.61
CA LEU A 103 -0.87 0.99 30.78
C LEU A 103 -1.75 0.72 29.56
N PRO A 104 -1.18 0.41 28.38
CA PRO A 104 -1.98 0.06 27.21
C PRO A 104 -2.79 -1.20 27.49
N ALA A 105 -4.07 -1.20 27.09
CA ALA A 105 -4.95 -2.36 27.27
C ALA A 105 -4.32 -3.60 26.61
N LEU A 106 -4.14 -4.68 27.37
CA LEU A 106 -3.66 -5.98 26.88
C LEU A 106 -4.26 -6.42 25.53
N PRO A 107 -5.59 -6.32 25.28
CA PRO A 107 -6.15 -6.66 23.97
C PRO A 107 -5.60 -5.80 22.82
N GLY A 108 -5.33 -4.51 23.06
CA GLY A 108 -4.73 -3.61 22.07
C GLY A 108 -3.29 -3.98 21.72
N VAL A 109 -2.49 -4.34 22.75
CA VAL A 109 -1.09 -4.79 22.56
C VAL A 109 -1.04 -6.10 21.79
N LEU A 110 -1.90 -7.07 22.13
CA LEU A 110 -1.99 -8.35 21.42
C LEU A 110 -2.46 -8.16 19.96
N GLY A 111 -3.46 -7.30 19.74
CA GLY A 111 -3.93 -6.95 18.40
C GLY A 111 -2.83 -6.31 17.55
N PHE A 112 -2.07 -5.38 18.13
CA PHE A 112 -0.90 -4.78 17.47
C PHE A 112 0.18 -5.82 17.15
N ALA A 113 0.60 -6.60 18.14
CA ALA A 113 1.67 -7.59 17.96
C ALA A 113 1.30 -8.62 16.88
N GLY A 114 0.05 -9.11 16.90
CA GLY A 114 -0.47 -10.04 15.90
C GLY A 114 -0.47 -9.45 14.49
N LEU A 115 -1.02 -8.24 14.32
CA LEU A 115 -1.05 -7.58 13.00
C LEU A 115 0.34 -7.21 12.49
N ALA A 116 1.23 -6.74 13.38
CA ALA A 116 2.62 -6.44 13.04
C ALA A 116 3.37 -7.70 12.59
N ALA A 117 3.20 -8.82 13.30
CA ALA A 117 3.79 -10.10 12.93
C ALA A 117 3.26 -10.61 11.57
N LEU A 118 1.95 -10.51 11.33
CA LEU A 118 1.34 -10.86 10.04
C LEU A 118 1.88 -9.99 8.90
N CYS A 119 1.94 -8.67 9.10
CA CYS A 119 2.49 -7.73 8.13
C CYS A 119 3.99 -8.02 7.83
N ALA A 120 4.79 -8.27 8.88
CA ALA A 120 6.19 -8.66 8.73
C ALA A 120 6.33 -9.98 7.96
N ALA A 121 5.50 -10.98 8.27
CA ALA A 121 5.49 -12.26 7.56
C ALA A 121 5.12 -12.08 6.08
N VAL A 122 4.15 -11.22 5.75
CA VAL A 122 3.77 -10.90 4.36
C VAL A 122 4.97 -10.30 3.62
N VAL A 123 5.64 -9.30 4.22
CA VAL A 123 6.79 -8.62 3.62
C VAL A 123 7.97 -9.58 3.46
N LEU A 124 8.30 -10.35 4.49
CA LEU A 124 9.37 -11.35 4.44
C LEU A 124 9.12 -12.38 3.35
N LEU A 125 7.90 -12.90 3.25
CA LEU A 125 7.55 -13.88 2.23
C LEU A 125 7.61 -13.28 0.81
N LEU A 126 7.11 -12.05 0.63
CA LEU A 126 7.14 -11.33 -0.66
C LEU A 126 8.57 -11.02 -1.16
N TYR A 127 9.50 -10.66 -0.27
CA TYR A 127 10.83 -10.21 -0.65
C TYR A 127 11.91 -11.29 -0.54
N ARG A 128 11.78 -12.24 0.39
CA ARG A 128 12.81 -13.26 0.64
C ARG A 128 12.61 -14.54 -0.17
N SER A 129 11.40 -14.84 -0.65
CA SER A 129 11.14 -16.07 -1.41
C SER A 129 11.48 -15.92 -2.90
N PRO A 130 12.49 -16.66 -3.43
CA PRO A 130 12.83 -16.62 -4.86
C PRO A 130 11.67 -17.11 -5.73
N ALA A 131 10.97 -18.17 -5.28
CA ALA A 131 9.82 -18.75 -5.98
C ALA A 131 8.67 -17.76 -6.20
N LEU A 132 8.46 -16.81 -5.26
CA LEU A 132 7.50 -15.73 -5.45
C LEU A 132 8.02 -14.65 -6.39
N GLY A 133 9.32 -14.34 -6.34
CA GLY A 133 9.97 -13.47 -7.32
C GLY A 133 9.73 -13.95 -8.75
N ASP A 134 10.03 -15.22 -9.01
CA ASP A 134 9.88 -15.82 -10.33
C ASP A 134 8.42 -15.88 -10.77
N TYR A 135 7.50 -16.20 -9.85
CA TYR A 135 6.07 -16.28 -10.15
C TYR A 135 5.43 -14.91 -10.44
N LEU A 136 5.85 -13.85 -9.74
CA LEU A 136 5.29 -12.50 -9.90
C LEU A 136 5.77 -11.76 -11.15
N VAL A 137 6.71 -12.34 -11.91
CA VAL A 137 7.17 -11.84 -13.21
C VAL A 137 6.53 -12.62 -14.37
N ARG A 138 5.84 -13.75 -14.09
CA ARG A 138 5.22 -14.57 -15.14
C ARG A 138 4.13 -13.83 -15.88
N HIS A 139 4.12 -13.99 -17.19
CA HIS A 139 3.10 -13.43 -18.06
C HIS A 139 2.01 -14.47 -18.29
N PRO A 140 0.71 -14.08 -18.26
CA PRO A 140 -0.36 -15.02 -18.48
C PRO A 140 -0.18 -15.72 -19.83
N GLY A 141 -0.31 -17.04 -19.82
CA GLY A 141 -0.21 -17.86 -21.03
C GLY A 141 -1.19 -17.36 -22.08
N ARG A 142 -0.72 -17.18 -23.30
CA ARG A 142 -1.57 -16.91 -24.46
C ARG A 142 -1.54 -18.12 -25.38
N LEU A 143 -2.66 -18.33 -26.06
CA LEU A 143 -2.71 -19.18 -27.24
C LEU A 143 -1.81 -18.53 -28.31
N VAL A 144 -0.64 -19.12 -28.51
CA VAL A 144 0.28 -18.78 -29.60
C VAL A 144 0.01 -19.79 -30.71
N VAL A 145 -0.49 -19.28 -31.83
CA VAL A 145 -0.70 -20.07 -33.04
C VAL A 145 0.60 -19.98 -33.84
N ASP A 146 1.35 -21.07 -33.87
CA ASP A 146 2.58 -21.21 -34.66
C ASP A 146 2.31 -22.09 -35.91
N ARG A 147 3.22 -22.09 -36.89
CA ARG A 147 3.14 -22.93 -38.12
C ARG A 147 3.02 -24.43 -37.83
N LYS A 148 3.29 -24.87 -36.59
CA LYS A 148 3.19 -26.26 -36.11
C LYS A 148 1.93 -26.57 -35.29
N GLY A 149 1.05 -25.58 -35.05
CA GLY A 149 -0.21 -25.76 -34.34
C GLY A 149 -0.51 -24.71 -33.27
N ILE A 150 -1.59 -24.95 -32.54
CA ILE A 150 -2.09 -24.08 -31.46
C ILE A 150 -1.47 -24.54 -30.14
N SER A 151 -0.61 -23.72 -29.53
CA SER A 151 0.01 -24.04 -28.24
C SER A 151 -0.19 -22.94 -27.20
N TRP A 152 -0.39 -23.33 -25.94
CA TRP A 152 -0.42 -22.39 -24.83
C TRP A 152 1.02 -22.09 -24.40
N GLN A 153 1.53 -20.91 -24.75
CA GLN A 153 2.87 -20.47 -24.38
C GLN A 153 2.81 -19.23 -23.50
N GLU A 154 3.83 -19.07 -22.65
CA GLU A 154 4.00 -17.87 -21.85
C GLU A 154 4.18 -16.66 -22.77
N ALA A 155 3.30 -15.67 -22.63
CA ALA A 155 3.26 -14.54 -23.56
C ALA A 155 4.55 -13.71 -23.45
N ALA A 156 5.21 -13.44 -24.57
CA ALA A 156 6.37 -12.57 -24.61
C ALA A 156 6.04 -11.19 -23.99
N PRO A 157 6.96 -10.60 -23.18
CA PRO A 157 6.73 -9.32 -22.52
C PRO A 157 6.34 -8.23 -23.53
N ARG A 158 5.12 -7.72 -23.42
CA ARG A 158 4.60 -6.63 -24.28
C ARG A 158 5.24 -5.27 -24.04
N ARG A 159 6.02 -5.10 -22.96
CA ARG A 159 6.69 -3.85 -22.59
C ARG A 159 8.13 -4.15 -22.16
N PRO A 160 9.10 -3.25 -22.45
CA PRO A 160 10.46 -3.39 -21.96
C PRO A 160 10.45 -3.55 -20.44
N GLN A 161 11.36 -4.38 -19.92
CA GLN A 161 11.47 -4.62 -18.48
C GLN A 161 11.75 -3.29 -17.78
N VAL A 162 10.76 -2.76 -17.08
CA VAL A 162 10.92 -1.61 -16.21
C VAL A 162 11.63 -2.11 -14.95
N THR A 163 12.70 -1.44 -14.52
CA THR A 163 13.41 -1.75 -13.28
C THR A 163 12.42 -1.89 -12.13
N GLY A 164 12.45 -3.00 -11.38
CA GLY A 164 11.52 -3.25 -10.28
C GLY A 164 11.44 -2.10 -9.27
N TRP A 165 12.55 -1.36 -9.10
CA TRP A 165 12.63 -0.15 -8.28
C TRP A 165 11.80 1.03 -8.79
N LEU A 166 11.65 1.22 -10.10
CA LEU A 166 10.74 2.24 -10.64
C LEU A 166 9.27 1.90 -10.38
N LEU A 167 8.93 0.61 -10.37
CA LEU A 167 7.59 0.17 -9.95
C LEU A 167 7.37 0.45 -8.47
N THR A 168 8.37 0.19 -7.62
CA THR A 168 8.30 0.55 -6.20
C THR A 168 8.14 2.04 -5.98
N ALA A 169 8.96 2.87 -6.64
CA ALA A 169 8.84 4.33 -6.59
C ALA A 169 7.45 4.80 -7.02
N ARG A 170 6.90 4.21 -8.09
CA ARG A 170 5.57 4.57 -8.58
C ARG A 170 4.47 4.24 -7.58
N VAL A 171 4.47 3.03 -7.04
CA VAL A 171 3.43 2.63 -6.08
C VAL A 171 3.57 3.43 -4.77
N ALA A 172 4.80 3.71 -4.32
CA ALA A 172 5.05 4.53 -3.13
C ALA A 172 4.63 5.99 -3.33
N ALA A 173 4.92 6.60 -4.49
CA ALA A 173 4.47 7.96 -4.77
C ALA A 173 2.93 8.05 -4.83
N PHE A 174 2.25 7.01 -5.35
CA PHE A 174 0.78 6.99 -5.40
C PHE A 174 0.13 6.94 -4.01
N THR A 175 0.87 6.66 -2.94
CA THR A 175 0.30 6.66 -1.60
C THR A 175 0.28 8.04 -0.97
N TYR A 176 0.93 9.05 -1.54
CA TYR A 176 0.91 10.40 -0.99
C TYR A 176 -0.51 10.95 -0.90
N ALA A 177 -1.26 10.92 -2.00
CA ALA A 177 -2.64 11.42 -2.03
C ALA A 177 -3.55 10.77 -0.98
N PRO A 178 -3.65 9.44 -0.87
CA PRO A 178 -4.47 8.83 0.18
C PRO A 178 -3.95 9.12 1.59
N LEU A 179 -2.63 9.19 1.81
CA LEU A 179 -2.05 9.51 3.12
C LEU A 179 -2.29 10.95 3.54
N MET A 180 -2.48 11.89 2.60
CA MET A 180 -2.90 13.26 2.90
C MET A 180 -4.41 13.39 3.07
N LEU A 181 -5.20 12.63 2.29
CA LEU A 181 -6.67 12.74 2.32
C LEU A 181 -7.28 12.24 3.63
N VAL A 182 -6.74 11.18 4.22
CA VAL A 182 -7.26 10.64 5.49
C VAL A 182 -7.18 11.66 6.63
N PRO A 183 -6.00 12.22 6.99
CA PRO A 183 -5.92 13.22 8.05
C PRO A 183 -6.68 14.50 7.68
N CYS A 184 -6.73 14.88 6.40
CA CYS A 184 -7.58 15.98 5.91
C CYS A 184 -9.08 15.75 6.17
N LEU A 185 -9.58 14.52 6.00
CA LEU A 185 -10.98 14.19 6.30
C LEU A 185 -11.23 14.10 7.80
N VAL A 186 -10.28 13.55 8.56
CA VAL A 186 -10.39 13.49 10.02
C VAL A 186 -10.42 14.88 10.64
N SER A 187 -9.64 15.84 10.12
CA SER A 187 -9.58 17.21 10.63
C SER A 187 -10.85 18.03 10.39
N ILE A 188 -11.78 17.56 9.54
CA ILE A 188 -13.14 18.14 9.45
C ILE A 188 -13.82 18.14 10.82
N GLY A 189 -13.60 17.09 11.63
CA GLY A 189 -14.14 17.01 12.98
C GLY A 189 -13.59 18.06 13.94
N ALA A 190 -12.43 18.66 13.64
CA ALA A 190 -11.77 19.67 14.47
C ALA A 190 -12.13 21.12 14.06
N ILE A 191 -12.92 21.29 12.99
CA ILE A 191 -13.35 22.63 12.51
C ILE A 191 -14.12 23.42 13.59
N PRO A 192 -15.06 22.82 14.36
CA PRO A 192 -15.78 23.56 15.40
C PRO A 192 -14.86 24.16 16.47
N ASP A 193 -13.76 23.47 16.79
CA ASP A 193 -12.85 23.85 17.88
C ASP A 193 -11.83 24.92 17.46
N HIS A 194 -11.47 24.98 16.17
CA HIS A 194 -10.43 25.88 15.64
C HIS A 194 -10.97 27.03 14.78
N GLY A 195 -12.30 27.12 14.58
CA GLY A 195 -12.95 28.23 13.89
C GLY A 195 -12.77 28.26 12.37
N PRO A 196 -13.05 29.40 11.70
CA PRO A 196 -13.13 29.48 10.24
C PRO A 196 -11.79 29.30 9.52
N LEU A 197 -10.67 29.59 10.20
CA LEU A 197 -9.34 29.35 9.64
C LEU A 197 -9.08 27.86 9.39
N ALA A 198 -9.57 26.97 10.28
CA ALA A 198 -9.45 25.54 10.09
C ALA A 198 -10.18 25.04 8.83
N LEU A 199 -11.37 25.58 8.54
CA LEU A 199 -12.08 25.26 7.30
C LEU A 199 -11.24 25.60 6.06
N SER A 200 -10.65 26.79 6.01
CA SER A 200 -9.80 27.20 4.89
C SER A 200 -8.56 26.33 4.74
N ALA A 201 -7.93 25.95 5.85
CA ALA A 201 -6.77 25.07 5.87
C ALA A 201 -7.12 23.65 5.39
N VAL A 202 -8.26 23.10 5.82
CA VAL A 202 -8.75 21.79 5.37
C VAL A 202 -9.08 21.80 3.88
N VAL A 203 -9.73 22.86 3.37
CA VAL A 203 -10.01 23.00 1.94
C VAL A 203 -8.71 23.07 1.14
N LEU A 204 -7.74 23.88 1.59
CA LEU A 204 -6.42 23.96 0.96
C LEU A 204 -5.71 22.60 0.97
N TRP A 205 -5.72 21.89 2.10
CA TRP A 205 -5.13 20.56 2.24
C TRP A 205 -5.74 19.57 1.25
N PHE A 206 -7.07 19.56 1.13
CA PHE A 206 -7.78 18.72 0.17
C PHE A 206 -7.38 19.03 -1.27
N LEU A 207 -7.35 20.31 -1.65
CA LEU A 207 -6.94 20.75 -2.99
C LEU A 207 -5.49 20.36 -3.30
N VAL A 208 -4.59 20.52 -2.34
CA VAL A 208 -3.19 20.08 -2.47
C VAL A 208 -3.12 18.56 -2.65
N ALA A 209 -3.86 17.78 -1.86
CA ALA A 209 -3.87 16.32 -1.98
C ALA A 209 -4.36 15.85 -3.37
N VAL A 210 -5.40 16.49 -3.91
CA VAL A 210 -5.88 16.25 -5.27
C VAL A 210 -4.82 16.65 -6.30
N GLY A 211 -4.22 17.83 -6.17
CA GLY A 211 -3.15 18.31 -7.05
C GLY A 211 -1.93 17.37 -7.05
N VAL A 212 -1.53 16.89 -5.88
CA VAL A 212 -0.45 15.90 -5.71
C VAL A 212 -0.79 14.60 -6.44
N SER A 213 -2.03 14.12 -6.38
CA SER A 213 -2.44 12.92 -7.13
C SER A 213 -2.17 13.03 -8.63
N TYR A 214 -2.55 14.16 -9.24
CA TYR A 214 -2.29 14.43 -10.65
C TYR A 214 -0.80 14.67 -10.94
N ALA A 215 -0.09 15.38 -10.07
CA ALA A 215 1.33 15.63 -10.21
C ALA A 215 2.15 14.33 -10.15
N VAL A 216 1.80 13.41 -9.24
CA VAL A 216 2.40 12.07 -9.14
C VAL A 216 2.11 11.24 -10.37
N LEU A 217 0.86 11.27 -10.90
CA LEU A 217 0.53 10.60 -12.18
C LEU A 217 1.46 11.07 -13.30
N LEU A 218 1.64 12.39 -13.42
CA LEU A 218 2.49 13.01 -14.43
C LEU A 218 3.97 12.64 -14.22
N ALA A 219 4.48 12.82 -13.01
CA ALA A 219 5.88 12.55 -12.67
C ALA A 219 6.24 11.07 -12.88
N THR A 220 5.38 10.14 -12.43
CA THR A 220 5.61 8.70 -12.61
C THR A 220 5.55 8.29 -14.08
N PHE A 221 4.68 8.90 -14.89
CA PHE A 221 4.64 8.67 -16.33
C PHE A 221 5.97 9.04 -17.02
N PHE A 222 6.55 10.19 -16.69
CA PHE A 222 7.83 10.62 -17.25
C PHE A 222 9.05 9.91 -16.64
N LEU A 223 8.99 9.52 -15.37
CA LEU A 223 10.00 8.67 -14.74
C LEU A 223 10.13 7.32 -15.45
N LEU A 224 9.00 6.68 -15.80
CA LEU A 224 8.99 5.43 -16.56
C LEU A 224 9.53 5.58 -17.99
N ARG A 225 9.59 6.80 -18.52
CA ARG A 225 10.20 7.13 -19.82
C ARG A 225 11.68 7.54 -19.72
N GLY A 226 12.30 7.43 -18.54
CA GLY A 226 13.72 7.73 -18.33
C GLY A 226 14.06 9.23 -18.33
N ARG A 227 13.08 10.12 -18.13
CA ARG A 227 13.34 11.57 -18.13
C ARG A 227 13.94 12.01 -16.80
N ARG A 228 15.15 12.59 -16.85
CA ARG A 228 15.91 13.02 -15.65
C ARG A 228 15.20 14.08 -14.80
N TRP A 229 14.53 15.04 -15.45
CA TRP A 229 13.78 16.11 -14.77
C TRP A 229 12.63 15.56 -13.91
N ALA A 230 12.07 14.39 -14.24
CA ALA A 230 10.95 13.81 -13.51
C ALA A 230 11.32 13.40 -12.08
N GLY A 231 12.59 13.09 -11.82
CA GLY A 231 13.05 12.87 -10.44
C GLY A 231 13.19 14.17 -9.64
N GLY A 232 13.52 15.29 -10.30
CA GLY A 232 13.48 16.62 -9.68
C GLY A 232 12.05 17.03 -9.35
N LEU A 233 11.11 16.82 -10.30
CA LEU A 233 9.68 17.04 -10.04
C LEU A 233 9.19 16.18 -8.87
N MET A 234 9.58 14.90 -8.80
CA MET A 234 9.19 14.04 -7.67
C MET A 234 9.73 14.55 -6.33
N TRP A 235 10.95 15.08 -6.30
CA TRP A 235 11.48 15.76 -5.10
C TRP A 235 10.66 16.98 -4.71
N GLY A 236 10.28 17.82 -5.68
CA GLY A 236 9.40 18.97 -5.43
C GLY A 236 8.03 18.55 -4.89
N ILE A 237 7.43 17.50 -5.46
CA ILE A 237 6.17 16.94 -4.98
C ILE A 237 6.31 16.44 -3.53
N THR A 238 7.33 15.63 -3.24
CA THR A 238 7.56 15.12 -1.88
C THR A 238 7.78 16.24 -0.87
N ALA A 239 8.58 17.26 -1.23
CA ALA A 239 8.82 18.41 -0.36
C ALA A 239 7.52 19.17 -0.06
N LEU A 240 6.71 19.46 -1.10
CA LEU A 240 5.39 20.08 -0.94
C LEU A 240 4.49 19.25 -0.02
N VAL A 241 4.42 17.95 -0.26
CA VAL A 241 3.61 17.01 0.53
C VAL A 241 4.01 17.06 2.00
N LEU A 242 5.29 16.96 2.33
CA LEU A 242 5.76 16.98 3.71
C LEU A 242 5.58 18.36 4.38
N LEU A 243 5.80 19.44 3.64
CA LEU A 243 5.65 20.81 4.14
C LEU A 243 4.19 21.21 4.39
N VAL A 244 3.25 20.61 3.67
CA VAL A 244 1.81 20.87 3.89
C VAL A 244 1.26 19.91 4.95
N ASP A 245 1.53 18.61 4.81
CA ASP A 245 0.86 17.59 5.60
C ASP A 245 1.33 17.55 7.06
N LEU A 246 2.66 17.61 7.31
CA LEU A 246 3.18 17.50 8.68
C LEU A 246 2.75 18.69 9.57
N PRO A 247 2.84 19.95 9.13
CA PRO A 247 2.38 21.08 9.95
C PRO A 247 0.88 21.06 10.19
N LEU A 248 0.08 20.69 9.18
CA LEU A 248 -1.38 20.62 9.33
C LEU A 248 -1.80 19.47 10.24
N CYS A 249 -1.14 18.30 10.15
CA CYS A 249 -1.34 17.21 11.10
C CYS A 249 -1.01 17.64 12.53
N TRP A 250 0.12 18.32 12.74
CA TRP A 250 0.50 18.81 14.06
C TRP A 250 -0.50 19.83 14.61
N TRP A 251 -0.94 20.77 13.78
CA TRP A 251 -1.82 21.86 14.22
C TRP A 251 -3.26 21.41 14.46
N LEU A 252 -3.85 20.61 13.56
CA LEU A 252 -5.27 20.22 13.62
C LEU A 252 -5.53 18.90 14.35
N LEU A 253 -4.54 18.00 14.40
CA LEU A 253 -4.69 16.65 14.97
C LEU A 253 -3.73 16.39 16.13
N GLY A 254 -2.86 17.34 16.47
CA GLY A 254 -1.87 17.23 17.54
C GLY A 254 -0.73 16.25 17.24
N GLY A 255 0.09 15.96 18.26
CA GLY A 255 1.22 15.04 18.15
C GLY A 255 0.81 13.60 17.80
N ASP A 256 -0.35 13.17 18.30
CA ASP A 256 -0.93 11.86 17.99
C ASP A 256 -1.26 11.72 16.49
N GLY A 257 -1.86 12.75 15.89
CA GLY A 257 -2.12 12.79 14.44
C GLY A 257 -0.83 12.80 13.63
N LEU A 258 0.17 13.57 14.04
CA LEU A 258 1.47 13.63 13.36
C LEU A 258 2.17 12.27 13.31
N ILE A 259 2.17 11.52 14.42
CA ILE A 259 2.81 10.20 14.46
C ILE A 259 2.01 9.19 13.61
N ARG A 260 0.68 9.22 13.71
CA ARG A 260 -0.18 8.22 13.06
C ARG A 260 -0.29 8.42 11.56
N ASP A 261 -0.44 9.67 11.11
CA ASP A 261 -0.71 10.01 9.72
C ASP A 261 0.55 10.53 9.00
N GLY A 262 1.40 11.29 9.71
CA GLY A 262 2.66 11.83 9.16
C GLY A 262 3.78 10.79 9.04
N ALA A 263 3.94 9.85 9.98
CA ALA A 263 5.02 8.87 9.90
C ALA A 263 4.92 7.93 8.67
N PRO A 264 3.72 7.38 8.32
CA PRO A 264 3.55 6.65 7.06
C PRO A 264 3.93 7.46 5.82
N LEU A 265 3.63 8.76 5.82
CA LEU A 265 3.95 9.66 4.72
C LEU A 265 5.47 9.84 4.57
N VAL A 266 6.18 10.03 5.68
CA VAL A 266 7.67 10.09 5.68
C VAL A 266 8.27 8.78 5.17
N VAL A 267 7.74 7.63 5.58
CA VAL A 267 8.22 6.33 5.10
C VAL A 267 7.94 6.15 3.61
N ALA A 268 6.76 6.55 3.13
CA ALA A 268 6.45 6.53 1.70
C ALA A 268 7.38 7.46 0.91
N ALA A 269 7.70 8.64 1.45
CA ALA A 269 8.66 9.57 0.87
C ALA A 269 10.06 8.98 0.76
N ALA A 270 10.58 8.44 1.87
CA ALA A 270 11.88 7.77 1.90
C ALA A 270 11.95 6.60 0.90
N LEU A 271 10.91 5.76 0.86
CA LEU A 271 10.84 4.62 -0.05
C LEU A 271 10.80 5.06 -1.52
N THR A 272 10.06 6.12 -1.84
CA THR A 272 9.98 6.69 -3.18
C THR A 272 11.35 7.17 -3.65
N HIS A 273 12.03 7.98 -2.84
CA HIS A 273 13.34 8.53 -3.19
C HIS A 273 14.45 7.49 -3.22
N TYR A 274 14.48 6.59 -2.25
CA TYR A 274 15.42 5.47 -2.24
C TYR A 274 15.28 4.60 -3.50
N SER A 275 14.03 4.33 -3.89
CA SER A 275 13.75 3.53 -5.10
C SER A 275 14.13 4.25 -6.38
N ILE A 276 13.92 5.57 -6.48
CA ILE A 276 14.37 6.37 -7.63
C ILE A 276 15.90 6.41 -7.69
N GLY A 277 16.56 6.59 -6.55
CA GLY A 277 18.02 6.61 -6.46
C GLY A 277 18.64 5.30 -6.91
N ARG A 278 18.06 4.17 -6.53
CA ARG A 278 18.54 2.83 -6.90
C ARG A 278 18.14 2.38 -8.32
N ALA A 279 17.26 3.14 -8.98
CA ALA A 279 16.83 2.88 -10.36
C ALA A 279 17.61 3.68 -11.41
N ARG A 280 18.39 4.68 -10.98
CA ARG A 280 19.29 5.49 -11.81
C ARG A 280 20.67 4.84 -11.86
#